data_AF-A0A2H0SIP9-F1
#
_entry.id   AF-A0A2H0SIP9-F1
#
_cell.length_a   1.000
_cell.length_b   1.000
_cell.length_c   1.000
_cell.angle_alpha   90.00
_cell.angle_beta   90.00
_cell.angle_gamma   90.00
#
_symmetry.space_group_name_H-M   'P 1'
#
loop_
_entity.id
_entity.type
_entity.pdbx_description
1 polymer ?
#
loop_
_entity_poly.entity_id
_entity_poly.type
_entity_poly.pdbx_seq_one_letter_code
_entity_poly.pdbx_strand_id
1 'polypeptide(L)'
;MTDQNNPISKLPAGVKDQVAFMSFIDDVLKEKNDTSLTADQLTQIKTLLLKELNEKVNTHLVALLSEKDQLELDELLNKNVNDEELDKFFQTKIPNLVPEMTSVLLNFRMDYLYTPVAKSEEILMPSPAPISH
;
A
#
# COMPACT_ATOMS: atom_id res chain seq x y z
N MET A 1 -9.87 11.74 -23.58
CA MET A 1 -8.71 10.84 -23.50
C MET A 1 -7.85 11.36 -22.35
N THR A 2 -8.05 10.87 -21.14
CA THR A 2 -7.23 11.20 -19.96
C THR A 2 -6.45 9.95 -19.61
N ASP A 3 -5.26 9.82 -20.19
CA ASP A 3 -4.32 8.76 -19.85
C ASP A 3 -3.81 9.05 -18.43
N GLN A 4 -4.33 8.29 -17.46
CA GLN A 4 -3.96 8.37 -16.07
C GLN A 4 -2.54 7.85 -15.89
N ASN A 5 -1.54 8.66 -16.27
CA ASN A 5 -0.15 8.44 -15.89
C ASN A 5 0.00 8.76 -14.40
N ASN A 6 -0.47 7.84 -13.54
CA ASN A 6 -0.17 7.91 -12.13
C ASN A 6 1.28 7.37 -11.95
N PRO A 7 2.26 8.20 -11.56
CA PRO A 7 3.66 7.78 -11.41
C PRO A 7 3.82 6.60 -10.43
N ILE A 8 2.88 6.47 -9.51
CA ILE A 8 2.78 5.37 -8.51
C ILE A 8 2.76 3.99 -9.18
N SER A 9 2.13 3.86 -10.34
CA SER A 9 1.99 2.59 -11.07
C SER A 9 3.27 2.15 -11.80
N LYS A 10 4.24 3.06 -11.96
CA LYS A 10 5.51 2.81 -12.67
C LYS A 10 6.69 2.65 -11.72
N LEU A 11 6.53 2.94 -10.43
CA LEU A 11 7.57 2.72 -9.43
C LEU A 11 7.85 1.23 -9.31
N PRO A 12 9.07 0.76 -9.63
CA PRO A 12 9.45 -0.61 -9.38
C PRO A 12 9.42 -0.84 -7.87
N ALA A 13 8.65 -1.84 -7.46
CA ALA A 13 8.75 -2.40 -6.12
C ALA A 13 10.11 -3.08 -6.06
N GLY A 14 11.13 -2.34 -5.61
CA GLY A 14 12.52 -2.78 -5.58
C GLY A 14 12.61 -4.21 -5.08
N VAL A 15 13.32 -5.08 -5.81
CA VAL A 15 13.36 -6.53 -5.54
C VAL A 15 13.87 -6.83 -4.11
N LYS A 16 14.64 -5.90 -3.51
CA LYS A 16 15.08 -5.97 -2.12
C LYS A 16 13.99 -5.60 -1.11
N ASP A 17 13.11 -4.65 -1.45
CA ASP A 17 11.99 -4.22 -0.61
C ASP A 17 10.80 -5.18 -0.66
N GLN A 18 10.57 -5.89 -1.77
CA GLN A 18 9.49 -6.89 -1.81
C GLN A 18 9.67 -8.01 -0.80
N VAL A 19 10.90 -8.50 -0.60
CA VAL A 19 11.18 -9.53 0.41
C VAL A 19 11.00 -8.99 1.82
N ALA A 20 11.44 -7.75 2.07
CA ALA A 20 11.27 -7.08 3.35
C ALA A 20 9.77 -6.84 3.67
N PHE A 21 9.00 -6.36 2.69
CA PHE A 21 7.56 -6.16 2.82
C PHE A 21 6.80 -7.48 3.01
N MET A 22 7.18 -8.54 2.29
CA MET A 22 6.63 -9.88 2.54
C MET A 22 6.90 -10.35 3.97
N SER A 23 8.13 -10.21 4.47
CA SER A 23 8.46 -10.57 5.85
C SER A 23 7.66 -9.75 6.86
N PHE A 24 7.54 -8.44 6.63
CA PHE A 24 6.76 -7.55 7.47
C PHE A 24 5.28 -7.95 7.51
N ILE A 25 4.67 -8.26 6.35
CA ILE A 25 3.28 -8.73 6.26
C ILE A 25 3.11 -10.06 6.97
N ASP A 26 4.07 -10.98 6.82
CA ASP A 26 4.07 -12.25 7.55
C ASP A 26 4.03 -12.03 9.07
N ASP A 27 4.80 -11.08 9.58
CA ASP A 27 4.82 -10.77 11.01
C ASP A 27 3.52 -10.11 11.48
N VAL A 28 2.96 -9.19 10.68
CA VAL A 28 1.65 -8.57 10.96
C VAL A 28 0.52 -9.61 10.97
N LEU A 29 0.52 -10.56 10.04
CA LEU A 29 -0.47 -11.64 9.98
C LEU A 29 -0.36 -12.59 11.18
N LYS A 30 0.87 -12.97 11.57
CA LYS A 30 1.11 -13.77 12.78
C LYS A 30 0.64 -13.05 14.03
N GLU A 31 0.85 -11.74 14.11
CA GLU A 31 0.41 -10.93 15.25
C GLU A 31 -1.11 -10.82 15.33
N LYS A 32 -1.81 -10.69 14.19
CA LYS A 32 -3.28 -10.77 14.15
C LYS A 32 -3.78 -12.12 14.66
N ASN A 33 -3.00 -13.19 14.43
CA ASN A 33 -3.24 -14.55 14.87
C ASN A 33 -4.67 -15.04 14.53
N ASP A 34 -5.12 -14.75 13.32
CA ASP A 34 -6.48 -15.09 12.88
C ASP A 34 -6.56 -16.58 12.51
N THR A 35 -7.06 -17.37 13.44
CA THR A 35 -7.20 -18.83 13.28
C THR A 35 -8.34 -19.23 12.34
N SER A 36 -9.14 -18.28 11.85
CA SER A 36 -10.26 -18.57 10.95
C SER A 36 -9.86 -18.68 9.48
N LEU A 37 -8.64 -18.24 9.13
CA LEU A 37 -8.15 -18.21 7.76
C LEU A 37 -7.60 -19.57 7.31
N THR A 38 -8.05 -20.01 6.15
CA THR A 38 -7.45 -21.14 5.44
C THR A 38 -6.13 -20.72 4.76
N ALA A 39 -5.27 -21.70 4.41
CA ALA A 39 -4.00 -21.43 3.74
C ALA A 39 -4.15 -20.69 2.39
N ASP A 40 -5.24 -20.98 1.66
CA ASP A 40 -5.54 -20.31 0.39
C ASP A 40 -5.93 -18.83 0.62
N GLN A 41 -6.83 -18.57 1.58
CA GLN A 41 -7.19 -17.21 1.99
C GLN A 41 -5.99 -16.42 2.51
N LEU A 42 -5.11 -17.06 3.28
CA LEU A 42 -3.90 -16.44 3.80
C LEU A 42 -2.98 -16.01 2.65
N THR A 43 -2.86 -16.82 1.59
CA THR A 43 -2.09 -16.47 0.39
C THR A 43 -2.71 -15.28 -0.34
N GLN A 44 -4.04 -15.28 -0.54
CA GLN A 44 -4.73 -14.16 -1.19
C GLN A 44 -4.60 -12.85 -0.39
N ILE A 45 -4.77 -12.93 0.93
CA ILE A 45 -4.62 -11.78 1.85
C ILE A 45 -3.18 -11.25 1.78
N LYS A 46 -2.17 -12.12 1.80
CA LYS A 46 -0.76 -11.70 1.65
C LYS A 46 -0.52 -10.90 0.38
N THR A 47 -1.01 -11.39 -0.76
CA THR A 47 -0.88 -10.68 -2.04
C THR A 47 -1.58 -9.32 -2.01
N LEU A 48 -2.78 -9.26 -1.42
CA LEU A 48 -3.54 -8.02 -1.30
C LEU A 48 -2.83 -7.01 -0.38
N LEU A 49 -2.37 -7.44 0.79
CA LEU A 49 -1.62 -6.61 1.73
C LEU A 49 -0.29 -6.13 1.14
N LEU A 50 0.38 -6.97 0.36
CA LEU A 50 1.62 -6.58 -0.31
C LEU A 50 1.38 -5.49 -1.33
N LYS A 51 0.30 -5.61 -2.12
CA LYS A 51 -0.09 -4.57 -3.07
C LYS A 51 -0.45 -3.27 -2.34
N GLU A 52 -1.29 -3.34 -1.32
CA GLU A 52 -1.74 -2.17 -0.57
C GLU A 52 -0.57 -1.45 0.13
N LEU A 53 0.34 -2.20 0.74
CA LEU A 53 1.53 -1.64 1.37
C LEU A 53 2.44 -0.94 0.36
N ASN A 54 2.69 -1.56 -0.80
CA ASN A 54 3.46 -0.92 -1.87
C ASN A 54 2.80 0.38 -2.34
N GLU A 55 1.48 0.37 -2.56
CA GLU A 55 0.74 1.57 -2.98
C GLU A 55 0.81 2.67 -1.92
N LYS A 56 0.64 2.35 -0.63
CA LYS A 56 0.75 3.31 0.48
C LYS A 56 2.15 3.91 0.57
N VAL A 57 3.19 3.09 0.50
CA VAL A 57 4.59 3.53 0.51
C VAL A 57 4.87 4.45 -0.67
N ASN A 58 4.56 4.03 -1.89
CA ASN A 58 4.81 4.82 -3.09
C ASN A 58 4.03 6.15 -3.07
N THR A 59 2.77 6.13 -2.64
CA THR A 59 1.96 7.35 -2.51
C THR A 59 2.58 8.31 -1.50
N HIS A 60 3.02 7.80 -0.34
CA HIS A 60 3.65 8.61 0.70
C HIS A 60 4.97 9.22 0.21
N LEU A 61 5.81 8.43 -0.46
CA LEU A 61 7.08 8.89 -1.02
C LEU A 61 6.88 10.00 -2.05
N VAL A 62 5.95 9.82 -2.98
CA VAL A 62 5.63 10.84 -4.00
C VAL A 62 5.06 12.10 -3.35
N ALA A 63 4.24 11.97 -2.31
CA ALA A 63 3.67 13.11 -1.58
C ALA A 63 4.72 13.93 -0.81
N LEU A 64 5.84 13.33 -0.43
CA LEU A 64 6.96 14.02 0.22
C LEU A 64 7.84 14.80 -0.77
N LEU A 65 7.73 14.52 -2.07
CA LEU A 65 8.48 15.23 -3.11
C LEU A 65 7.82 16.57 -3.43
N SER A 66 8.66 17.59 -3.70
CA SER A 66 8.17 18.85 -4.25
C SER A 66 7.63 18.66 -5.68
N GLU A 67 6.80 19.57 -6.18
CA GLU A 67 6.29 19.51 -7.56
C GLU A 67 7.42 19.39 -8.59
N LYS A 68 8.54 20.08 -8.35
CA LYS A 68 9.72 19.99 -9.21
C LYS A 68 10.35 18.60 -9.18
N ASP A 69 10.44 17.99 -8.02
CA ASP A 69 11.02 16.65 -7.86
C ASP A 69 10.07 15.57 -8.40
N GLN A 70 8.75 15.77 -8.33
CA GLN A 70 7.77 14.86 -8.96
C GLN A 70 7.93 14.84 -10.49
N LEU A 71 8.16 16.00 -11.12
CA LEU A 71 8.47 16.07 -12.56
C LEU A 71 9.79 15.36 -12.89
N GLU A 72 10.81 15.51 -12.05
CA GLU A 72 12.09 14.80 -12.20
C GLU A 72 11.92 13.29 -12.07
N LEU A 73 11.08 12.84 -11.12
CA LEU A 73 10.72 11.43 -10.96
C LEU A 73 10.01 10.89 -12.22
N ASP A 74 9.04 11.62 -12.78
CA ASP A 74 8.37 11.23 -14.02
C ASP A 74 9.36 11.07 -15.18
N GLU A 75 10.36 11.96 -15.30
CA GLU A 75 11.42 11.83 -16.29
C GLU A 75 12.28 10.58 -16.07
N LEU A 76 12.64 10.26 -14.83
CA LEU A 76 13.40 9.06 -14.48
C LEU A 76 12.61 7.80 -14.83
N LEU A 77 11.32 7.76 -14.48
CA LEU A 77 10.43 6.64 -14.81
C LEU A 77 10.26 6.47 -16.33
N ASN A 78 10.15 7.57 -17.08
CA ASN A 78 10.10 7.51 -18.55
C ASN A 78 11.42 7.02 -19.18
N LYS A 79 12.55 7.23 -18.49
CA LYS A 79 13.88 6.73 -18.90
C LYS A 79 14.11 5.26 -18.52
N ASN A 80 13.17 4.61 -17.81
CA ASN A 80 13.32 3.24 -17.32
C ASN A 80 14.63 3.04 -16.54
N VAL A 81 14.98 4.00 -15.68
CA VAL A 81 16.13 3.87 -14.79
C VAL A 81 15.97 2.66 -13.86
N ASN A 82 17.08 2.15 -13.34
CA ASN A 82 17.03 1.00 -12.44
C ASN A 82 16.59 1.39 -11.01
N ASP A 83 16.24 0.38 -10.21
CA ASP A 83 15.80 0.54 -8.82
C ASP A 83 16.84 1.29 -7.96
N GLU A 84 18.14 1.06 -8.19
CA GLU A 84 19.21 1.70 -7.42
C GLU A 84 19.28 3.22 -7.67
N GLU A 85 19.01 3.67 -8.90
CA GLU A 85 18.94 5.08 -9.24
C GLU A 85 17.71 5.74 -8.63
N LEU A 86 16.57 5.04 -8.59
CA LEU A 86 15.36 5.52 -7.91
C LEU A 86 15.57 5.61 -6.39
N ASP A 87 16.18 4.60 -5.78
CA ASP A 87 16.51 4.61 -4.36
C ASP A 87 17.39 5.80 -4.00
N LYS A 88 18.43 6.06 -4.81
CA LYS A 88 19.31 7.22 -4.63
C LYS A 88 18.55 8.53 -4.81
N PHE A 89 17.63 8.59 -5.76
CA PHE A 89 16.79 9.76 -5.98
C PHE A 89 15.97 10.06 -4.72
N PHE A 90 15.22 9.09 -4.19
CA PHE A 90 14.42 9.27 -2.97
C PHE A 90 15.30 9.59 -1.75
N GLN A 91 16.44 8.93 -1.57
CA GLN A 91 17.37 9.21 -0.46
C GLN A 91 17.93 10.63 -0.52
N THR A 92 18.15 11.15 -1.72
CA THR A 92 18.71 12.50 -1.91
C THR A 92 17.65 13.58 -1.72
N LYS A 93 16.43 13.34 -2.20
CA LYS A 93 15.34 14.33 -2.18
C LYS A 93 14.56 14.33 -0.87
N ILE A 94 14.53 13.21 -0.14
CA ILE A 94 13.77 13.04 1.09
C ILE A 94 14.75 12.89 2.28
N PRO A 95 15.08 13.97 3.00
CA PRO A 95 16.09 13.94 4.07
C PRO A 95 15.70 13.05 5.27
N ASN A 96 14.41 12.74 5.42
CA ASN A 96 13.86 11.90 6.48
C ASN A 96 13.28 10.58 5.95
N LEU A 97 13.82 10.04 4.86
CA LEU A 97 13.24 8.87 4.18
C LEU A 97 12.98 7.68 5.12
N VAL A 98 13.98 7.29 5.91
CA VAL A 98 13.89 6.13 6.82
C VAL A 98 12.80 6.29 7.89
N PRO A 99 12.74 7.39 8.68
CA PRO A 99 11.66 7.58 9.64
C PRO A 99 10.28 7.75 9.00
N GLU A 100 10.19 8.31 7.79
CA GLU A 100 8.93 8.37 7.03
C GLU A 100 8.45 6.97 6.64
N MET A 101 9.33 6.11 6.12
CA MET A 101 8.98 4.71 5.79
C MET A 101 8.58 3.91 7.02
N THR A 102 9.30 4.11 8.12
CA THR A 102 8.95 3.51 9.41
C THR A 102 7.55 3.93 9.86
N SER A 103 7.18 5.19 9.66
CA SER A 103 5.87 5.72 10.02
C SER A 103 4.76 5.11 9.16
N VAL A 104 4.97 4.97 7.85
CA VAL A 104 4.02 4.31 6.94
C VAL A 104 3.80 2.85 7.34
N LEU A 105 4.88 2.10 7.60
CA LEU A 105 4.80 0.71 8.05
C LEU A 105 4.08 0.58 9.39
N LEU A 106 4.39 1.44 10.35
CA LEU A 106 3.73 1.43 11.65
C LEU A 106 2.24 1.74 11.52
N ASN A 107 1.87 2.76 10.74
CA ASN A 107 0.48 3.11 10.48
C ASN A 107 -0.25 1.96 9.79
N PHE A 108 0.36 1.33 8.79
CA PHE A 108 -0.22 0.16 8.12
C PHE A 108 -0.48 -1.00 9.09
N ARG A 109 0.51 -1.33 9.93
CA ARG A 109 0.35 -2.35 10.98
C ARG A 109 -0.78 -2.00 11.92
N MET A 110 -0.84 -0.76 12.38
CA MET A 110 -1.89 -0.30 13.29
C MET A 110 -3.28 -0.38 12.64
N ASP A 111 -3.40 0.07 11.39
CA ASP A 111 -4.62 0.01 10.61
C ASP A 111 -5.10 -1.45 10.49
N TYR A 112 -4.22 -2.38 10.13
CA TYR A 112 -4.60 -3.78 9.96
C TYR A 112 -4.97 -4.49 11.28
N LEU A 113 -4.21 -4.24 12.35
CA LEU A 113 -4.40 -4.91 13.63
C LEU A 113 -5.61 -4.36 14.39
N TYR A 114 -5.79 -3.03 14.39
CA TYR A 114 -6.67 -2.33 15.32
C TYR A 114 -7.82 -1.58 14.67
N THR A 115 -7.86 -1.42 13.34
CA THR A 115 -9.11 -0.98 12.71
C THR A 115 -10.12 -2.10 12.95
N PRO A 116 -11.18 -1.86 13.74
CA PRO A 116 -12.26 -2.82 13.78
C PRO A 116 -12.70 -2.94 12.34
N VAL A 117 -12.75 -4.17 11.82
CA VAL A 117 -13.50 -4.42 10.59
C VAL A 117 -14.86 -3.87 10.93
N ALA A 118 -15.16 -2.66 10.45
CA ALA A 118 -16.50 -2.15 10.52
C ALA A 118 -17.25 -3.26 9.80
N LYS A 119 -18.03 -4.02 10.56
CA LYS A 119 -19.10 -4.81 9.97
C LYS A 119 -19.72 -3.82 9.00
N SER A 120 -19.59 -4.10 7.72
CA SER A 120 -20.34 -3.43 6.69
C SER A 120 -21.80 -3.80 6.97
N GLU A 121 -22.38 -3.15 7.99
CA GLU A 121 -23.81 -3.01 8.17
C GLU A 121 -24.28 -2.09 7.05
N GLU A 122 -24.41 -2.65 5.84
CA GLU A 122 -25.42 -2.22 4.87
C GLU A 122 -25.53 -3.21 3.70
N ILE A 123 -26.12 -4.37 3.96
CA ILE A 123 -27.16 -4.83 3.02
C ILE A 123 -28.47 -4.40 3.67
N LEU A 124 -28.79 -3.11 3.56
CA LEU A 124 -30.12 -2.59 3.80
C LEU A 124 -31.04 -3.18 2.72
N MET A 125 -31.45 -4.44 2.91
CA MET A 125 -32.63 -4.94 2.22
C MET A 125 -33.81 -4.12 2.75
N PRO A 126 -34.52 -3.34 1.93
CA PRO A 126 -35.76 -2.75 2.39
C PRO A 126 -36.70 -3.89 2.73
N SER A 127 -37.07 -4.01 4.01
CA SER A 127 -38.12 -4.91 4.46
C SER A 127 -39.40 -4.59 3.68
N PRO A 128 -39.97 -5.50 2.88
CA PRO A 128 -41.27 -5.25 2.29
C PRO A 128 -42.30 -5.31 3.41
N ALA A 129 -42.91 -4.15 3.71
CA ALA A 129 -44.02 -4.05 4.64
C ALA A 129 -45.17 -5.01 4.22
N PRO A 130 -45.90 -5.60 5.18
CA PRO A 130 -47.05 -6.43 4.85
C PRO A 130 -48.16 -5.54 4.29
N ILE A 131 -48.49 -5.71 3.01
CA ILE A 131 -49.70 -5.11 2.45
C ILE A 131 -50.88 -5.96 2.93
N SER A 132 -51.61 -5.46 3.93
CA SER A 132 -52.98 -5.88 4.19
C SER A 132 -53.90 -5.25 3.16
N HIS A 133 -54.65 -6.07 2.42
CA HIS A 133 -55.92 -5.71 1.82
C HIS A 133 -56.79 -6.95 1.64
#